data_AF-A0A4R7BWT4-F1
#
_entry.id   AF-A0A4R7BWT4-F1
#
_cell.length_a   1.000
_cell.length_b   1.000
_cell.length_c   1.000
_cell.angle_alpha   90.00
_cell.angle_beta   90.00
_cell.angle_gamma   90.00
#
_symmetry.space_group_name_H-M   'P 1'
#
loop_
_entity.id
_entity.type
_entity.pdbx_description
1 polymer ?
#
loop_
_entity_poly.entity_id
_entity_poly.type
_entity_poly.pdbx_seq_one_letter_code
_entity_poly.pdbx_strand_id
1 'polypeptide(L)'
;MARPAEPRRKVPMKIQLWAALYQLGLEPTDAELDHFPALALRPIDPVTGEHQPHQHDPRALIWRSKADHRAKTFGTGATTRGADAGEIAHTRRLTKKEAEFQARLLAKDVGETPEPRRGRRLQGGRNSHLKKRMDGTVVQRRQPSTGARP
;
A
#
# COMPACT_ATOMS: atom_id res chain seq x y z
N MET A 1 -17.33 -15.52 -63.85
CA MET A 1 -18.01 -14.51 -63.02
C MET A 1 -17.50 -14.62 -61.60
N ALA A 2 -17.03 -13.53 -60.99
CA ALA A 2 -16.52 -13.55 -59.61
C ALA A 2 -17.68 -13.70 -58.62
N ARG A 3 -17.53 -14.57 -57.61
CA ARG A 3 -18.54 -14.70 -56.55
C ARG A 3 -18.63 -13.37 -55.78
N PRO A 4 -19.84 -12.90 -55.46
CA PRO A 4 -19.98 -11.71 -54.62
C PRO A 4 -19.32 -11.97 -53.26
N ALA A 5 -18.55 -10.99 -52.77
CA ALA A 5 -17.88 -11.10 -51.48
C ALA A 5 -18.93 -11.22 -50.36
N GLU A 6 -18.83 -12.27 -49.54
CA GLU A 6 -19.72 -12.46 -48.40
C GLU A 6 -19.52 -11.32 -47.38
N PRO A 7 -20.61 -10.73 -46.83
CA PRO A 7 -20.49 -9.69 -45.83
C PRO A 7 -19.79 -10.23 -44.58
N ARG A 8 -18.85 -9.45 -44.04
CA ARG A 8 -18.11 -9.83 -42.84
C ARG A 8 -19.09 -10.02 -41.68
N ARG A 9 -19.04 -11.20 -41.06
CA ARG A 9 -19.84 -11.49 -39.86
C ARG A 9 -19.34 -10.65 -38.70
N LYS A 10 -20.27 -10.08 -37.92
CA LYS A 10 -19.94 -9.30 -36.72
C LYS A 10 -19.33 -10.24 -35.67
N VAL A 11 -18.10 -9.96 -35.25
CA VAL A 11 -17.43 -10.70 -34.18
C VAL A 11 -17.97 -10.20 -32.82
N PRO A 12 -18.42 -11.09 -31.91
CA PRO A 12 -18.84 -10.70 -30.57
C PRO A 12 -17.74 -9.97 -29.79
N MET A 13 -18.11 -8.94 -29.00
CA MET A 13 -17.15 -8.12 -28.23
C MET A 13 -16.27 -8.96 -27.30
N LYS A 14 -16.84 -10.01 -26.69
CA LYS A 14 -16.11 -10.95 -25.83
C LYS A 14 -14.92 -11.61 -26.56
N ILE A 15 -15.12 -12.01 -27.82
CA ILE A 15 -14.06 -12.64 -28.63
C ILE A 15 -12.99 -11.60 -28.99
N GLN A 16 -13.39 -10.37 -29.31
CA GLN A 16 -12.45 -9.28 -29.57
C GLN A 16 -11.59 -8.97 -28.32
N LEU A 17 -12.22 -8.92 -27.14
CA LEU A 17 -11.52 -8.71 -25.87
C LEU A 17 -10.53 -9.84 -25.58
N TRP A 18 -10.94 -11.10 -25.74
CA TRP A 18 -10.06 -12.24 -25.51
C TRP A 18 -8.86 -12.23 -26.45
N ALA A 19 -9.09 -11.96 -27.74
CA ALA A 19 -8.00 -11.82 -28.72
C ALA A 19 -7.01 -10.70 -28.32
N ALA A 20 -7.52 -9.56 -27.85
CA ALA A 20 -6.67 -8.46 -27.38
C ALA A 20 -5.85 -8.85 -26.14
N LEU A 21 -6.45 -9.55 -25.17
CA LEU A 21 -5.74 -10.02 -23.97
C LEU A 21 -4.63 -11.02 -24.32
N TYR A 22 -4.89 -11.95 -25.24
CA TYR A 22 -3.85 -12.85 -25.74
C TYR A 22 -2.70 -12.12 -26.43
N GLN A 23 -2.98 -11.07 -27.22
CA GLN A 23 -1.94 -10.24 -27.84
C GLN A 23 -1.08 -9.49 -26.81
N LEU A 24 -1.63 -9.21 -25.63
CA LEU A 24 -0.92 -8.63 -24.50
C LEU A 24 -0.19 -9.69 -23.64
N GLY A 25 -0.27 -10.97 -24.00
CA GLY A 25 0.32 -12.06 -23.22
C GLY A 25 -0.44 -12.41 -21.94
N LEU A 26 -1.71 -12.02 -21.84
CA LEU A 26 -2.56 -12.25 -20.67
C LEU A 26 -3.59 -13.35 -20.95
N GLU A 27 -3.81 -14.21 -19.97
CA GLU A 27 -4.87 -15.22 -20.02
C GLU A 27 -6.22 -14.58 -19.66
N PRO A 28 -7.26 -14.62 -20.52
CA PRO A 28 -8.52 -13.94 -20.28
C PRO A 28 -9.27 -14.34 -19.00
N THR A 29 -9.01 -15.54 -18.48
CA THR A 29 -9.61 -16.04 -17.25
C THR A 29 -8.90 -15.54 -15.98
N ASP A 30 -7.67 -15.05 -16.12
CA ASP A 30 -6.82 -14.52 -15.05
C ASP A 30 -6.51 -13.02 -15.19
N ALA A 31 -6.92 -12.40 -16.28
CA ALA A 31 -6.76 -10.98 -16.50
C ALA A 31 -7.78 -10.16 -15.71
N GLU A 32 -7.31 -9.15 -14.98
CA GLU A 32 -8.13 -8.16 -14.28
C GLU A 32 -7.80 -6.75 -14.78
N LEU A 33 -8.83 -5.92 -14.88
CA LEU A 33 -8.68 -4.51 -15.19
C LEU A 33 -8.49 -3.74 -13.89
N ASP A 34 -7.32 -3.13 -13.72
CA ASP A 34 -6.91 -2.46 -12.49
C ASP A 34 -6.67 -0.96 -12.71
N HIS A 35 -6.80 -0.18 -11.64
CA HIS A 35 -6.61 1.27 -11.64
C HIS A 35 -5.15 1.63 -11.33
N PHE A 36 -4.55 2.46 -12.18
CA PHE A 36 -3.19 3.00 -11.96
C PHE A 36 -3.16 4.51 -12.16
N PRO A 37 -2.94 5.32 -11.10
CA PRO A 37 -2.82 4.92 -9.69
C PRO A 37 -4.15 4.40 -9.11
N ALA A 38 -4.08 3.73 -7.96
CA ALA A 38 -5.26 3.26 -7.23
C ALA A 38 -6.22 4.42 -6.93
N LEU A 39 -7.54 4.18 -7.00
CA LEU A 39 -8.56 5.22 -6.81
C LEU A 39 -8.39 6.00 -5.50
N ALA A 40 -8.09 5.29 -4.41
CA ALA A 40 -7.88 5.90 -3.09
C ALA A 40 -6.62 6.77 -2.98
N LEU A 41 -5.71 6.69 -3.96
CA LEU A 41 -4.51 7.52 -4.07
C LEU A 41 -4.69 8.67 -5.08
N ARG A 42 -5.81 8.73 -5.79
CA ARG A 42 -6.08 9.80 -6.75
C ARG A 42 -6.50 11.07 -6.01
N PRO A 43 -6.06 12.25 -6.46
CA PRO A 43 -6.64 13.51 -6.02
C PRO A 43 -8.13 13.53 -6.34
N ILE A 44 -8.90 14.16 -5.44
CA ILE A 44 -10.33 14.42 -5.62
C ILE A 44 -10.46 15.90 -5.98
N ASP A 45 -11.21 16.18 -7.04
CA ASP A 45 -11.59 17.53 -7.41
C ASP A 45 -12.49 18.12 -6.30
N PRO A 46 -12.11 19.25 -5.68
CA PRO A 46 -12.89 19.82 -4.58
C PRO A 46 -14.25 20.36 -5.02
N VAL A 47 -14.46 20.62 -6.31
CA VAL A 47 -15.72 21.16 -6.85
C VAL A 47 -16.69 20.04 -7.21
N THR A 48 -16.21 19.03 -7.93
CA THR A 48 -17.07 17.96 -8.47
C THR A 48 -17.12 16.73 -7.56
N GLY A 49 -16.13 16.55 -6.68
CA GLY A 49 -15.97 15.34 -5.88
C GLY A 49 -15.46 14.14 -6.69
N GLU A 50 -15.10 14.32 -7.95
CA GLU A 50 -14.62 13.24 -8.81
C GLU A 50 -13.11 13.00 -8.67
N HIS A 51 -12.68 11.77 -8.96
CA HIS A 51 -11.25 11.44 -9.03
C HIS A 51 -10.61 12.08 -10.26
N GLN A 52 -9.38 12.57 -10.10
CA GLN A 52 -8.53 12.99 -11.21
C GLN A 52 -7.29 12.07 -11.28
N PRO A 53 -7.08 11.27 -12.34
CA PRO A 53 -7.97 11.06 -13.48
C PRO A 53 -9.26 10.32 -13.11
N HIS A 54 -10.29 10.49 -13.95
CA HIS A 54 -11.62 9.88 -13.74
C HIS A 54 -11.52 8.35 -13.60
N GLN A 55 -12.43 7.76 -12.82
CA GLN A 55 -12.41 6.32 -12.53
C GLN A 55 -12.51 5.44 -13.78
N HIS A 56 -13.19 5.91 -14.83
CA HIS A 56 -13.34 5.22 -16.11
C HIS A 56 -12.41 5.73 -17.21
N ASP A 57 -11.39 6.54 -16.88
CA ASP A 57 -10.40 6.96 -17.87
C ASP A 57 -9.61 5.72 -18.37
N PRO A 58 -9.71 5.35 -19.65
CA PRO A 58 -9.03 4.17 -20.20
C PRO A 58 -7.49 4.27 -20.10
N ARG A 59 -6.92 5.49 -19.96
CA ARG A 59 -5.48 5.67 -19.78
C ARG A 59 -4.99 5.32 -18.39
N ALA A 60 -5.91 5.31 -17.42
CA ALA A 60 -5.63 4.98 -16.02
C ALA A 60 -6.15 3.59 -15.64
N LEU A 61 -6.56 2.79 -16.64
CA LEU A 61 -7.00 1.40 -16.51
C LEU A 61 -5.98 0.49 -17.21
N ILE A 62 -5.43 -0.48 -16.48
CA ILE A 62 -4.37 -1.36 -16.95
C ILE A 62 -4.80 -2.81 -16.75
N TRP A 63 -4.69 -3.61 -17.80
CA TRP A 63 -4.85 -5.06 -17.70
C TRP A 63 -3.64 -5.69 -16.99
N ARG A 64 -3.90 -6.52 -15.98
CA ARG A 64 -2.88 -7.23 -15.20
C ARG A 64 -3.31 -8.67 -14.96
N SER A 65 -2.37 -9.57 -14.69
CA SER A 65 -2.72 -10.87 -14.11
C SER A 65 -3.20 -10.70 -12.66
N LYS A 66 -3.97 -11.66 -12.13
CA LYS A 66 -4.36 -11.65 -10.71
C LYS A 66 -3.17 -11.66 -9.78
N ALA A 67 -2.12 -12.39 -10.15
CA ALA A 67 -0.88 -12.45 -9.38
C ALA A 67 -0.20 -11.07 -9.30
N ASP A 68 -0.06 -10.38 -10.42
CA ASP A 68 0.55 -9.05 -10.48
C ASP A 68 -0.30 -8.01 -9.77
N HIS A 69 -1.63 -8.06 -9.95
CA HIS A 69 -2.55 -7.19 -9.24
C HIS A 69 -2.43 -7.40 -7.72
N ARG A 70 -2.39 -8.65 -7.24
CA ARG A 70 -2.19 -8.95 -5.82
C ARG A 70 -0.86 -8.42 -5.30
N ALA A 71 0.23 -8.61 -6.05
CA ALA A 71 1.55 -8.12 -5.67
C ALA A 71 1.61 -6.58 -5.58
N LYS A 72 0.99 -5.88 -6.54
CA LYS A 72 0.88 -4.42 -6.55
C LYS A 72 0.02 -3.90 -5.38
N THR A 73 -1.09 -4.58 -5.08
CA THR A 73 -2.01 -4.16 -4.02
C THR A 73 -1.45 -4.38 -2.62
N PHE A 74 -0.86 -5.56 -2.36
CA PHE A 74 -0.46 -5.99 -1.01
C PHE A 74 1.05 -6.01 -0.77
N GLY A 75 1.87 -5.95 -1.82
CA GLY A 75 3.32 -6.13 -1.73
C GLY A 75 3.74 -7.60 -1.62
N THR A 76 5.03 -7.83 -1.35
CA THR A 76 5.65 -9.17 -1.33
C THR A 76 5.65 -9.83 0.06
N GLY A 77 4.73 -9.43 0.95
CA GLY A 77 4.60 -9.98 2.31
C GLY A 77 5.69 -9.54 3.30
N ALA A 78 6.92 -9.28 2.84
CA ALA A 78 8.01 -8.75 3.67
C ALA A 78 7.89 -7.24 3.95
N THR A 79 7.30 -6.50 3.02
CA THR A 79 7.10 -5.05 3.12
C THR A 79 5.87 -4.63 2.32
N THR A 80 5.18 -3.60 2.79
CA THR A 80 4.07 -2.93 2.08
C THR A 80 4.51 -1.63 1.44
N ARG A 81 5.80 -1.26 1.53
CA ARG A 81 6.33 -0.06 0.90
C ARG A 81 6.27 -0.19 -0.62
N GLY A 82 5.68 0.80 -1.30
CA GLY A 82 5.44 0.74 -2.74
C GLY A 82 4.25 -0.13 -3.16
N ALA A 83 3.53 -0.74 -2.21
CA ALA A 83 2.25 -1.37 -2.47
C ALA A 83 1.11 -0.39 -2.19
N ASP A 84 0.04 -0.45 -2.98
CA ASP A 84 -1.07 0.50 -2.87
C ASP A 84 -1.66 0.55 -1.44
N ALA A 85 -1.86 -0.61 -0.82
CA ALA A 85 -2.41 -0.67 0.54
C ALA A 85 -1.52 0.05 1.57
N GLY A 86 -0.19 -0.05 1.40
CA GLY A 86 0.78 0.62 2.25
C GLY A 86 0.73 2.13 2.05
N GLU A 87 0.73 2.59 0.79
CA GLU A 87 0.69 4.01 0.44
C GLU A 87 -0.63 4.67 0.86
N ILE A 88 -1.77 3.98 0.72
CA ILE A 88 -3.07 4.47 1.18
C ILE A 88 -3.05 4.63 2.70
N ALA A 89 -2.55 3.63 3.43
CA ALA A 89 -2.45 3.69 4.88
C ALA A 89 -1.50 4.80 5.34
N HIS A 90 -0.40 5.02 4.62
CA HIS A 90 0.55 6.09 4.89
C HIS A 90 -0.09 7.47 4.69
N THR A 91 -0.69 7.69 3.52
CA THR A 91 -1.37 8.93 3.16
C THR A 91 -2.47 9.28 4.18
N ARG A 92 -3.31 8.31 4.55
CA ARG A 92 -4.35 8.50 5.59
C ARG A 92 -3.78 8.92 6.95
N ARG A 93 -2.60 8.41 7.32
CA ARG A 93 -1.94 8.80 8.59
C ARG A 93 -1.36 10.20 8.50
N LEU A 94 -0.84 10.60 7.34
CA LEU A 94 -0.32 11.95 7.13
C LEU A 94 -1.44 12.97 7.14
N THR A 95 -2.51 12.76 6.36
CA THR A 95 -3.64 13.69 6.31
C THR A 95 -4.30 13.87 7.67
N LYS A 96 -4.41 12.80 8.46
CA LYS A 96 -4.89 12.90 9.85
C LYS A 96 -4.00 13.80 10.72
N LYS A 97 -2.68 13.66 10.63
CA LYS A 97 -1.73 14.48 11.40
C LYS A 97 -1.77 15.95 10.97
N GLU A 98 -1.89 16.20 9.67
CA GLU A 98 -2.03 17.55 9.12
C GLU A 98 -3.32 18.21 9.59
N ALA A 99 -4.45 17.49 9.56
CA ALA A 99 -5.72 17.98 10.09
C ALA A 99 -5.64 18.29 11.59
N GLU A 100 -5.02 17.42 12.40
CA GLU A 100 -4.78 17.66 13.82
C GLU A 100 -3.88 18.90 14.06
N PHE A 101 -2.86 19.09 13.21
CA PHE A 101 -1.98 20.26 13.28
C PHE A 101 -2.70 21.55 12.89
N GLN A 102 -3.47 21.55 11.81
CA GLN A 102 -4.29 22.68 11.37
C GLN A 102 -5.32 23.07 12.45
N ALA A 103 -6.02 22.08 13.03
CA ALA A 103 -6.95 22.33 14.14
C ALA A 103 -6.26 22.99 15.34
N ARG A 104 -5.03 22.58 15.66
CA ARG A 104 -4.26 23.19 16.76
C ARG A 104 -3.81 24.62 16.46
N LEU A 105 -3.44 24.92 15.21
CA LEU A 105 -3.09 26.29 14.82
C LEU A 105 -4.30 27.21 14.94
N LEU A 106 -5.44 26.81 14.39
CA LEU A 106 -6.69 27.57 14.50
C LEU A 106 -7.16 27.74 15.95
N ALA A 107 -7.00 26.72 16.80
CA ALA A 107 -7.41 26.79 18.19
C ALA A 107 -6.53 27.74 19.04
N LYS A 108 -5.24 27.86 18.72
CA LYS A 108 -4.34 28.85 19.36
C LYS A 108 -4.79 30.29 19.10
N ASP A 109 -5.32 30.58 17.90
CA ASP A 109 -5.83 31.90 17.56
C ASP A 109 -7.13 32.24 18.32
N VAL A 110 -7.86 31.22 18.80
CA VAL A 110 -9.12 31.35 19.56
C VAL A 110 -8.90 31.23 21.08
N GLY A 111 -7.66 30.94 21.53
CA GLY A 111 -7.27 30.90 22.95
C GLY A 111 -7.47 29.55 23.66
N GLU A 112 -8.09 28.56 23.02
CA GLU A 112 -8.16 27.19 23.54
C GLU A 112 -7.00 26.37 22.97
N THR A 113 -5.98 26.08 23.77
CA THR A 113 -4.87 25.22 23.32
C THR A 113 -5.17 23.76 23.69
N PRO A 114 -5.59 22.88 22.76
CA PRO A 114 -5.69 21.46 23.06
C PRO A 114 -4.29 20.88 23.30
N GLU A 115 -4.10 20.20 24.44
CA GLU A 115 -2.83 19.57 24.75
C GLU A 115 -2.50 18.45 23.73
N PRO A 116 -1.24 18.35 23.28
CA PRO A 116 -0.86 17.25 22.39
C PRO A 116 -1.08 15.93 23.12
N ARG A 117 -1.80 14.98 22.48
CA ARG A 117 -1.88 13.60 22.95
C ARG A 117 -0.47 13.05 23.09
N ARG A 118 0.03 12.97 24.32
CA ARG A 118 1.31 12.33 24.63
C ARG A 118 1.23 10.90 24.11
N GLY A 119 2.00 10.60 23.06
CA GLY A 119 2.11 9.23 22.57
C GLY A 119 2.43 8.34 23.76
N ARG A 120 1.65 7.26 23.95
CA ARG A 120 1.89 6.27 25.00
C ARG A 120 3.34 5.83 24.83
N ARG A 121 4.25 6.27 25.72
CA ARG A 121 5.60 5.74 25.78
C ARG A 121 5.42 4.23 25.84
N LEU A 122 5.97 3.50 24.87
CA LEU A 122 6.13 2.07 25.00
C LEU A 122 7.02 1.85 26.22
N GLN A 123 6.42 1.68 27.40
CA GLN A 123 7.07 1.12 28.56
C GLN A 123 7.37 -0.34 28.20
N GLY A 124 8.49 -0.55 27.53
CA GLY A 124 8.81 -1.86 26.96
C GLY A 124 10.08 -1.87 26.11
N GLY A 125 11.01 -0.93 26.37
CA GLY A 125 12.36 -1.02 25.85
C GLY A 125 13.13 -2.06 26.66
N ARG A 126 13.26 -3.26 26.10
CA ARG A 126 14.10 -4.37 26.53
C ARG A 126 15.44 -3.90 27.13
N ASN A 127 15.53 -3.86 28.46
CA ASN A 127 16.78 -3.83 29.23
C ASN A 127 16.50 -4.28 30.68
N SER A 128 15.91 -5.47 30.85
CA SER A 128 15.76 -6.10 32.17
C SER A 128 16.87 -7.11 32.49
N HIS A 129 18.04 -7.02 31.82
CA HIS A 129 19.15 -7.96 31.99
C HIS A 129 20.33 -7.43 32.83
N LEU A 130 20.11 -6.43 33.68
CA LEU A 130 20.96 -6.18 34.84
C LEU A 130 20.16 -6.37 36.13
N LYS A 131 20.16 -7.59 36.67
CA LYS A 131 19.91 -7.79 38.10
C LYS A 131 21.14 -7.26 38.86
N LYS A 132 21.14 -5.99 39.24
CA LYS A 132 21.93 -5.53 40.39
C LYS A 132 21.29 -6.17 41.62
N ARG A 133 21.99 -7.08 42.29
CA ARG A 133 21.67 -7.43 43.68
C ARG A 133 22.11 -6.26 44.57
N MET A 134 21.43 -6.06 45.69
CA MET A 134 21.58 -4.88 46.58
C MET A 134 22.92 -4.82 47.33
N ASP A 135 23.83 -5.75 47.09
CA ASP A 135 25.13 -5.92 47.76
C ASP A 135 26.34 -5.42 46.93
N GLY A 136 26.13 -4.86 45.73
CA GLY A 136 27.19 -4.13 45.01
C GLY A 136 28.27 -4.99 44.34
N THR A 137 28.17 -6.31 44.39
CA THR A 137 29.20 -7.21 43.83
C THR A 137 28.92 -7.54 42.36
N VAL A 138 29.87 -7.21 41.47
CA VAL A 138 29.80 -7.54 40.02
C VAL A 138 30.31 -8.97 39.81
N VAL A 139 29.41 -9.91 39.48
CA VAL A 139 29.81 -11.26 39.05
C VAL A 139 30.10 -11.22 37.55
N GLN A 140 31.38 -11.19 37.17
CA GLN A 140 31.78 -11.48 35.80
C GLN A 140 31.48 -12.95 35.50
N ARG A 141 30.58 -13.19 34.55
CA ARG A 141 30.29 -14.55 34.08
C ARG A 141 31.52 -15.05 33.32
N ARG A 142 32.25 -15.99 33.91
CA ARG A 142 33.34 -16.70 33.23
C ARG A 142 32.78 -17.32 31.94
N GLN A 143 33.41 -16.99 30.81
CA GLN A 143 33.17 -17.64 29.53
C GLN A 143 33.46 -19.15 29.67
N PRO A 144 32.62 -20.05 29.15
CA PRO A 144 32.97 -21.46 29.08
C PRO A 144 34.14 -21.64 28.10
N SER A 145 35.24 -22.23 28.58
CA SER A 145 36.37 -22.62 27.76
C SER A 145 35.90 -23.60 26.70
N THR A 146 36.07 -23.24 25.42
CA THR A 146 35.97 -24.18 24.30
C THR A 146 37.07 -25.23 24.46
N GLY A 147 36.71 -26.32 25.12
CA GLY A 147 37.55 -27.51 25.21
C GLY A 147 37.72 -28.09 23.81
N ALA A 148 38.94 -28.00 23.31
CA ALA A 148 39.44 -28.83 22.24
C ALA A 148 39.26 -30.31 22.60
N ARG A 149 38.85 -31.11 21.62
CA ARG A 149 38.98 -32.58 21.68
C ARG A 149 39.61 -33.09 20.38
N PRO A 150 40.42 -34.16 20.50
CA PRO A 150 41.37 -34.65 19.49
C PRO A 150 40.69 -35.30 18.28
#